data_AF-A0A7W1MAL0-F1
#
_entry.id   AF-A0A7W1MAL0-F1
#
_cell.length_a   1.000
_cell.length_b   1.000
_cell.length_c   1.000
_cell.angle_alpha   90.00
_cell.angle_beta   90.00
_cell.angle_gamma   90.00
#
_symmetry.space_group_name_H-M   'P 1'
#
loop_
_entity.id
_entity.type
_entity.pdbx_description
1 polymer ?
#
loop_
_entity_poly.entity_id
_entity_poly.type
_entity_poly.pdbx_seq_one_letter_code
_entity_poly.pdbx_strand_id
1 'polypeptide(L)'
;MKENMVRLSFDIPEEAHYLLKTECVQARLSIKDFAFAMILKGLKEIKEEKFKKRLMESIQQSKEGKGRVISSAELDAMVEDEE
;
A
#
# COMPACT_ATOMS: atom_id res chain seq x y z
N MET A 1 -7.93 -27.84 2.10
CA MET A 1 -8.59 -26.71 1.42
C MET A 1 -8.28 -25.46 2.24
N LYS A 2 -7.83 -24.34 1.66
CA LYS A 2 -7.53 -23.12 2.44
C LYS A 2 -8.85 -22.40 2.73
N GLU A 3 -9.39 -22.59 3.93
CA GLU A 3 -10.78 -22.27 4.31
C GLU A 3 -11.15 -20.77 4.30
N ASN A 4 -10.22 -19.85 4.09
CA ASN A 4 -10.49 -18.39 4.10
C ASN A 4 -10.05 -17.65 2.82
N MET A 5 -10.29 -18.20 1.63
CA MET A 5 -10.07 -17.43 0.39
C MET A 5 -11.29 -16.57 0.05
N VAL A 6 -11.17 -15.26 0.23
CA VAL A 6 -12.14 -14.28 -0.28
C VAL A 6 -12.09 -14.29 -1.81
N ARG A 7 -13.21 -14.64 -2.44
CA ARG A 7 -13.37 -14.57 -3.90
C ARG A 7 -13.86 -13.17 -4.27
N LEU A 8 -13.05 -12.46 -5.05
CA LEU A 8 -13.43 -11.19 -5.63
C LEU A 8 -13.91 -11.41 -7.07
N SER A 9 -14.97 -10.71 -7.43
CA SER A 9 -15.54 -10.69 -8.79
C SER A 9 -15.55 -9.25 -9.27
N PHE A 10 -15.10 -9.05 -10.50
CA PHE A 10 -14.99 -7.75 -11.14
C PHE A 10 -15.61 -7.84 -12.53
N ASP A 11 -16.40 -6.84 -12.89
CA ASP A 11 -16.88 -6.69 -14.25
C ASP A 11 -15.77 -6.03 -15.08
N ILE A 12 -15.32 -6.74 -16.12
CA ILE A 12 -14.27 -6.28 -17.02
C ILE A 12 -14.91 -6.15 -18.42
N PRO A 13 -14.73 -5.00 -19.11
CA PRO A 13 -15.17 -4.86 -20.49
C PRO A 13 -14.64 -5.99 -21.37
N GLU A 14 -15.45 -6.46 -22.32
CA GLU A 14 -15.14 -7.65 -23.11
C GLU A 14 -13.80 -7.55 -23.86
N GLU A 15 -13.54 -6.40 -24.49
CA GLU A 15 -12.28 -6.13 -25.20
C GLU A 15 -11.05 -6.22 -24.26
N ALA A 16 -11.16 -5.65 -23.06
CA ALA A 16 -10.10 -5.68 -22.06
C ALA A 16 -9.87 -7.10 -21.52
N HIS A 17 -10.95 -7.86 -21.33
CA HIS A 17 -10.85 -9.27 -20.92
C HIS A 17 -10.21 -10.13 -22.00
N TYR A 18 -10.53 -9.90 -23.27
CA TYR A 18 -9.93 -10.61 -24.41
C TYR A 18 -8.42 -10.34 -24.50
N LEU A 19 -8.02 -9.07 -24.39
CA LEU A 19 -6.62 -8.68 -24.38
C LEU A 19 -5.87 -9.33 -23.21
N LEU A 20 -6.41 -9.21 -21.99
CA LEU A 20 -5.82 -9.81 -20.79
C LEU A 20 -5.62 -11.32 -20.96
N LYS A 21 -6.63 -12.02 -21.49
CA LYS A 21 -6.57 -13.46 -21.74
C LYS A 21 -5.49 -13.81 -22.76
N THR A 22 -5.41 -13.06 -23.86
CA THR A 22 -4.44 -13.30 -24.93
C THR A 22 -3.01 -13.14 -24.42
N GLU A 23 -2.73 -12.03 -23.73
CA GLU A 23 -1.40 -11.74 -23.19
C GLU A 23 -0.99 -12.76 -22.11
N CYS A 24 -1.90 -13.13 -21.21
CA CYS A 24 -1.62 -14.15 -20.19
C CYS A 24 -1.30 -15.52 -20.82
N VAL A 25 -2.02 -15.90 -21.88
CA VAL A 25 -1.76 -17.16 -22.61
C VAL A 25 -0.38 -17.12 -23.28
N GLN A 26 -0.03 -16.00 -23.94
CA GLN A 26 1.29 -15.83 -24.55
C GLN A 26 2.43 -15.89 -23.53
N ALA A 27 2.24 -15.27 -22.37
CA ALA A 27 3.19 -15.29 -21.27
C ALA A 27 3.20 -16.62 -20.48
N ARG A 28 2.32 -17.57 -20.81
CA ARG A 28 2.10 -18.83 -20.07
C ARG A 28 1.78 -18.61 -18.59
N LEU A 29 1.03 -17.56 -18.30
CA LEU A 29 0.59 -17.20 -16.96
C LEU A 29 -0.90 -17.51 -16.78
N SER A 30 -1.25 -17.91 -15.56
CA SER A 30 -2.65 -17.97 -15.13
C SER A 30 -3.18 -16.55 -14.96
N ILE A 31 -4.31 -16.24 -15.60
CA ILE A 31 -4.99 -14.94 -15.47
C ILE A 31 -5.27 -14.62 -14.01
N LYS A 32 -5.65 -15.63 -13.21
CA LYS A 32 -5.94 -15.46 -11.78
C LYS A 32 -4.68 -15.04 -11.01
N ASP A 33 -3.55 -15.69 -11.29
CA ASP A 33 -2.30 -15.43 -10.57
C ASP A 33 -1.72 -14.07 -10.99
N PHE A 34 -1.83 -13.75 -12.29
CA PHE A 34 -1.46 -12.44 -12.82
C PHE A 34 -2.30 -11.32 -12.19
N ALA A 35 -3.63 -11.45 -12.20
CA ALA A 35 -4.53 -10.46 -11.61
C ALA A 35 -4.25 -10.28 -10.11
N PHE A 36 -4.03 -11.38 -9.38
CA PHE A 36 -3.68 -11.34 -7.97
C PHE A 36 -2.35 -10.59 -7.73
N ALA A 37 -1.31 -10.88 -8.51
CA ALA A 37 -0.02 -10.20 -8.41
C ALA A 37 -0.14 -8.69 -8.72
N MET A 38 -0.92 -8.32 -9.73
CA MET A 38 -1.16 -6.93 -10.10
C MET A 38 -1.91 -6.16 -9.01
N ILE A 39 -2.91 -6.77 -8.38
CA ILE A 39 -3.63 -6.17 -7.25
C ILE A 39 -2.67 -5.94 -6.06
N LEU A 40 -1.84 -6.93 -5.72
CA LEU A 40 -0.86 -6.77 -4.64
C LEU A 40 0.15 -5.66 -4.93
N LYS A 41 0.61 -5.55 -6.18
CA LYS A 41 1.50 -4.47 -6.61
C LYS A 41 0.83 -3.11 -6.46
N GLY A 42 -0.40 -2.95 -6.94
CA GLY A 42 -1.15 -1.70 -6.82
C GLY A 42 -1.41 -1.29 -5.36
N LEU A 43 -1.73 -2.25 -4.49
CA LEU A 43 -1.88 -1.97 -3.05
C LEU A 43 -0.59 -1.49 -2.41
N LYS A 44 0.55 -2.05 -2.80
CA LYS A 44 1.87 -1.63 -2.32
C LYS A 44 2.19 -0.21 -2.78
N GLU A 45 1.96 0.11 -4.05
CA GLU A 45 2.17 1.45 -4.61
C GLU A 45 1.30 2.50 -3.90
N ILE A 46 0.01 2.22 -3.68
CA ILE A 46 -0.88 3.11 -2.93
C ILE A 46 -0.37 3.33 -1.50
N LYS A 47 0.13 2.28 -0.84
CA LYS A 47 0.68 2.40 0.51
C LYS A 47 1.94 3.28 0.52
N GLU A 48 2.83 3.10 -0.44
CA GLU A 48 4.05 3.89 -0.58
C GLU A 48 3.75 5.36 -0.90
N GLU A 49 2.78 5.64 -1.78
CA GLU A 49 2.35 7.01 -2.07
C GLU A 49 1.76 7.71 -0.83
N LYS A 50 0.89 7.02 -0.09
CA LYS A 50 0.35 7.55 1.17
C LYS A 50 1.44 7.82 2.19
N PHE A 51 2.43 6.93 2.28
CA PHE A 51 3.59 7.12 3.16
C PHE A 51 4.41 8.35 2.75
N LYS A 52 4.71 8.50 1.45
CA LYS A 52 5.43 9.67 0.93
C LYS A 52 4.68 10.97 1.22
N LYS A 53 3.35 11.00 1.06
CA LYS A 53 2.53 12.17 1.40
C LYS A 53 2.64 12.53 2.88
N ARG A 54 2.47 11.55 3.78
CA ARG A 54 2.63 11.78 5.23
C ARG A 54 4.03 12.25 5.61
N LEU A 55 5.06 11.72 4.97
CA LEU A 55 6.43 12.15 5.19
C LEU A 55 6.64 13.61 4.76
N MET A 56 6.13 13.99 3.58
CA MET A 56 6.18 15.38 3.13
C MET A 56 5.41 16.31 4.05
N GLU A 57 4.22 15.91 4.51
CA GLU A 57 3.42 16.66 5.48
C GLU A 57 4.18 16.85 6.81
N SER A 58 4.84 15.80 7.32
CA SER A 58 5.66 15.88 8.53
C SER A 58 6.86 16.80 8.36
N ILE A 59 7.58 16.71 7.22
CA ILE A 59 8.71 17.59 6.92
C ILE A 59 8.22 19.05 6.81
N GLN A 60 7.07 19.28 6.19
CA GLN A 60 6.48 20.61 6.08
C GLN A 60 6.08 21.16 7.46
N GLN A 61 5.49 20.35 8.34
CA GLN A 61 5.18 20.75 9.72
C GLN A 61 6.43 21.09 10.53
N SER A 62 7.54 20.36 10.34
CA SER A 62 8.83 20.69 10.94
C SER A 62 9.42 22.00 10.40
N LYS A 63 9.28 22.27 9.08
CA LYS A 63 9.72 23.54 8.47
C LYS A 63 8.87 24.74 8.89
N GLU A 64 7.58 24.53 9.13
CA GLU A 64 6.65 25.55 9.62
C GLU A 64 6.76 25.80 11.14
N GLY A 65 7.71 25.14 11.83
CA GLY A 65 8.00 25.41 13.25
C GLY A 65 6.88 25.00 14.22
N LYS A 66 5.91 24.19 13.77
CA LYS A 66 4.82 23.66 14.61
C LYS A 66 5.21 22.40 15.40
N GLY A 67 6.45 21.91 15.24
CA GLY A 67 6.98 20.86 16.10
C GLY A 67 7.28 21.42 17.48
N ARG A 68 6.65 20.86 18.52
CA ARG A 68 7.07 21.13 19.91
C ARG A 68 8.50 20.62 20.04
N VAL A 69 9.45 21.53 20.28
CA VAL A 69 10.82 21.14 20.63
C VAL A 69 10.75 20.58 22.04
N ILE A 70 10.76 19.26 22.15
CA ILE A 70 10.88 18.56 23.43
C ILE A 70 12.36 18.36 23.74
N SER A 71 12.74 18.67 24.97
CA SER A 71 14.12 18.45 25.43
C SER A 71 14.40 16.94 25.62
N SER A 72 15.67 16.53 25.58
CA SER A 72 16.04 15.12 25.80
C SER A 72 15.49 14.57 27.11
N ALA A 73 15.44 15.40 28.16
CA ALA A 73 14.89 15.02 29.46
C ALA A 73 13.36 14.82 29.46
N GLU A 74 12.63 15.56 28.63
CA GLU A 74 11.18 15.36 28.45
C GLU A 74 10.88 14.10 27.62
N LEU A 75 11.80 13.71 26.72
CA LEU A 75 11.67 12.48 25.93
C LEU A 75 11.87 11.25 26.82
N ASP A 76 12.89 11.25 27.68
CA ASP A 76 13.17 10.14 28.59
C ASP A 76 12.02 9.94 29.60
N ALA A 77 11.46 11.02 30.14
CA ALA A 77 10.30 10.95 31.04
C ALA A 77 9.03 10.37 30.38
N MET A 78 8.82 10.61 29.09
CA MET A 78 7.68 10.04 28.36
C MET A 78 7.85 8.55 28.05
N VAL A 79 9.08 8.05 27.98
CA VAL A 79 9.38 6.63 27.75
C VAL A 79 9.26 5.84 29.06
N GLU A 80 9.59 6.46 30.20
CA GLU A 80 9.46 5.84 31.52
C GLU A 80 8.01 5.74 32.02
N ASP A 81 7.11 6.64 31.61
CA ASP A 81 5.68 6.58 32.00
C ASP A 81 4.86 5.49 31.26
N GLU A 82 5.43 4.81 30.27
CA GLU A 82 4.78 3.70 29.52
C GLU A 82 5.18 2.29 30.01
N GLU A 83 6.08 2.15 31.00
CA GLU A 83 6.39 0.87 31.70
C GLU A 83 5.59 0.66 32.99
#